data_AF-H2CD96-F1
#
_entry.id   AF-H2CD96-F1
#
_cell.length_a   1.000
_cell.length_b   1.000
_cell.length_c   1.000
_cell.angle_alpha   90.00
_cell.angle_beta   90.00
_cell.angle_gamma   90.00
#
_symmetry.space_group_name_H-M   'P 1'
#
loop_
_entity.id
_entity.type
_entity.pdbx_description
1 polymer ?
#
loop_
_entity_poly.entity_id
_entity_poly.type
_entity_poly.pdbx_seq_one_letter_code
_entity_poly.pdbx_strand_id
1 'polypeptide(L)'
;MAGLSAENPFKDVFNRRVLEALGRRIKREHPAFDDTLFVQLSMHGLKELGLFERSDHICECLKQTLPDEFPEAVRILVAALDDPLPDPGKTDWDSFIVMPQTRFVARYGQGHYDLSMAALYQMTQRFTAENDLRTFIELDYQRTMKLLQKWAKDPSHHVRRLVSEGTRCRLPMTGRIRRFIEDPRPVFELLELLKDDGSLYVRRSVANNLNDISKDNPDLMLDLLERWSVDAGDDRRWLIRHALRTLIKKGNARALKLAGADTTAKASLSTLRMTTKRINIGETARFAFRITSEAKKKATYIVDYDLFFKKKDGSLKPKRFKLRRLTLQPGESRLVEAQFRAVHTSGRTIYPGRHEIEVHVNGAGSGRLSFQIVE
;
A
#
# COMPACT_ATOMS: atom_id res chain seq x y z
N MET A 1 -18.06 12.57 6.32
CA MET A 1 -17.54 11.77 7.43
C MET A 1 -16.17 12.33 7.79
N ALA A 2 -15.98 12.74 9.05
CA ALA A 2 -14.82 13.47 9.53
C ALA A 2 -13.53 12.69 9.21
N GLY A 3 -12.82 13.16 8.18
CA GLY A 3 -11.53 12.62 7.81
C GLY A 3 -10.50 13.03 8.85
N LEU A 4 -9.59 12.10 9.14
CA LEU A 4 -8.40 12.28 9.96
C LEU A 4 -7.88 13.74 9.93
N SER A 5 -7.89 14.38 11.09
CA SER A 5 -7.40 15.75 11.29
C SER A 5 -6.41 15.76 12.46
N ALA A 6 -5.79 16.91 12.74
CA ALA A 6 -5.02 17.08 13.97
C ALA A 6 -5.88 16.85 15.23
N GLU A 7 -7.20 17.02 15.12
CA GLU A 7 -8.19 16.87 16.21
C GLU A 7 -8.76 15.44 16.29
N ASN A 8 -8.55 14.59 15.28
CA ASN A 8 -8.93 13.18 15.30
C ASN A 8 -7.82 12.33 14.66
N PRO A 9 -6.71 12.09 15.39
CA PRO A 9 -5.56 11.39 14.87
C PRO A 9 -5.88 9.90 14.64
N PHE A 10 -5.26 9.30 13.63
CA PHE A 10 -5.49 7.91 13.23
C PHE A 10 -5.30 6.88 14.36
N LYS A 11 -4.52 7.20 15.40
CA LYS A 11 -4.38 6.34 16.57
C LYS A 11 -5.67 6.18 17.40
N ASP A 12 -6.61 7.12 17.29
CA ASP A 12 -7.87 7.16 18.07
C ASP A 12 -8.98 6.25 17.51
N VAL A 13 -8.66 5.43 16.50
CA VAL A 13 -9.47 4.25 16.14
C VAL A 13 -9.64 3.28 17.32
N PHE A 14 -8.65 3.25 18.23
CA PHE A 14 -8.77 2.61 19.53
C PHE A 14 -9.27 3.62 20.56
N ASN A 15 -10.55 3.55 20.88
CA ASN A 15 -11.21 4.42 21.85
C ASN A 15 -12.18 3.62 22.72
N ARG A 16 -12.68 4.25 23.80
CA ARG A 16 -13.57 3.61 24.78
C ARG A 16 -14.78 2.93 24.13
N ARG A 17 -15.46 3.58 23.18
CA ARG A 17 -16.65 3.03 22.51
C ARG A 17 -16.33 1.71 21.81
N VAL A 18 -15.23 1.66 21.08
CA VAL A 18 -14.79 0.45 20.34
C VAL A 18 -14.35 -0.66 21.29
N LEU A 19 -13.67 -0.32 22.39
CA LEU A 19 -13.26 -1.26 23.42
C LEU A 19 -14.45 -1.85 24.18
N GLU A 20 -15.43 -1.02 24.56
CA GLU A 20 -16.68 -1.47 25.19
C GLU A 20 -17.48 -2.37 24.24
N ALA A 21 -17.51 -2.05 22.94
CA ALA A 21 -18.16 -2.89 21.95
C ALA A 21 -17.49 -4.28 21.86
N LEU A 22 -16.15 -4.33 21.82
CA LEU A 22 -15.41 -5.60 21.87
C LEU A 22 -15.70 -6.36 23.17
N GLY A 23 -15.62 -5.70 24.33
CA GLY A 23 -15.85 -6.32 25.63
C GLY A 23 -17.24 -6.94 25.73
N ARG A 24 -18.29 -6.24 25.26
CA ARG A 24 -19.65 -6.79 25.21
C ARG A 24 -19.77 -8.02 24.31
N ARG A 25 -19.11 -8.03 23.16
CA ARG A 25 -19.12 -9.20 22.27
C ARG A 25 -18.42 -10.40 22.91
N ILE A 26 -17.26 -10.19 23.52
CA ILE A 26 -16.54 -11.25 24.24
C ILE A 26 -17.41 -11.80 25.38
N LYS A 27 -18.02 -10.93 26.18
CA LYS A 27 -18.90 -11.31 27.31
C LYS A 27 -20.12 -12.11 26.87
N ARG A 28 -20.67 -11.82 25.69
CA ARG A 28 -21.77 -12.61 25.13
C ARG A 28 -21.37 -14.07 24.89
N GLU A 29 -20.15 -14.30 24.39
CA GLU A 29 -19.64 -15.65 24.11
C GLU A 29 -19.01 -16.32 25.35
N HIS A 30 -18.55 -15.52 26.31
CA HIS A 30 -17.99 -15.98 27.58
C HIS A 30 -18.57 -15.14 28.73
N PRO A 31 -19.71 -15.54 29.33
CA PRO A 31 -20.41 -14.74 30.35
C PRO A 31 -19.59 -14.39 31.60
N ALA A 32 -18.55 -15.17 31.91
CA ALA A 32 -17.62 -14.90 33.02
C ALA A 32 -16.58 -13.81 32.71
N PHE A 33 -16.50 -13.33 31.46
CA PHE A 33 -15.59 -12.26 31.06
C PHE A 33 -15.92 -10.95 31.77
N ASP A 34 -14.93 -10.40 32.47
CA ASP A 34 -15.02 -9.07 33.08
C ASP A 34 -14.73 -7.98 32.05
N ASP A 35 -15.77 -7.60 31.30
CA ASP A 35 -15.71 -6.53 30.30
C ASP A 35 -15.40 -5.16 30.91
N THR A 36 -15.75 -4.93 32.17
CA THR A 36 -15.47 -3.68 32.88
C THR A 36 -13.98 -3.56 33.16
N LEU A 37 -13.37 -4.63 33.70
CA LEU A 37 -11.92 -4.69 33.91
C LEU A 37 -11.15 -4.58 32.59
N PHE A 38 -11.58 -5.30 31.54
CA PHE A 38 -10.96 -5.22 30.22
C PHE A 38 -10.93 -3.78 29.67
N VAL A 39 -12.05 -3.06 29.72
CA VAL A 39 -12.12 -1.68 29.24
C VAL A 39 -11.28 -0.75 30.12
N GLN A 40 -11.29 -0.93 31.45
CA GLN A 40 -10.48 -0.13 32.36
C GLN A 40 -8.98 -0.29 32.07
N LEU A 41 -8.50 -1.53 31.96
CA LEU A 41 -7.09 -1.83 31.65
C LEU A 41 -6.71 -1.30 30.26
N SER A 42 -7.56 -1.54 29.25
CA SER A 42 -7.29 -1.11 27.88
C SER A 42 -7.25 0.41 27.72
N MET A 43 -8.01 1.16 28.52
CA MET A 43 -8.01 2.63 28.49
C MET A 43 -6.86 3.25 29.28
N HIS A 44 -6.25 2.51 30.22
CA HIS A 44 -5.15 3.01 31.04
C HIS A 44 -3.91 3.31 30.18
N GLY A 45 -3.40 4.54 30.25
CA GLY A 45 -2.20 4.96 29.52
C GLY A 45 -2.35 5.12 27.99
N LEU A 46 -3.51 4.79 27.42
CA LEU A 46 -3.72 4.70 25.97
C LEU A 46 -3.45 6.02 25.21
N LYS A 47 -3.64 7.17 25.86
CA LYS A 47 -3.49 8.50 25.24
C LYS A 47 -2.07 8.76 24.71
N GLU A 48 -1.07 8.34 25.46
CA GLU A 48 0.35 8.59 25.19
C GLU A 48 0.92 7.66 24.10
N LEU A 49 0.25 6.54 23.84
CA LEU A 49 0.71 5.52 22.89
C LEU A 49 0.38 5.87 21.44
N GLY A 50 1.29 5.49 20.53
CA GLY A 50 1.06 5.44 19.09
C GLY A 50 0.20 4.23 18.66
N LEU A 51 -0.19 4.16 17.38
CA LEU A 51 -1.16 3.16 16.90
C LEU A 51 -0.76 1.70 17.22
N PHE A 52 0.47 1.31 16.90
CA PHE A 52 0.91 -0.07 17.12
C PHE A 52 1.09 -0.38 18.60
N GLU A 53 1.59 0.58 19.38
CA GLU A 53 1.73 0.45 20.84
C GLU A 53 0.36 0.31 21.51
N ARG A 54 -0.68 1.00 21.03
CA ARG A 54 -2.07 0.79 21.46
C ARG A 54 -2.55 -0.62 21.16
N SER A 55 -2.27 -1.14 19.95
CA SER A 55 -2.61 -2.51 19.60
C SER A 55 -1.86 -3.54 20.46
N ASP A 56 -0.59 -3.27 20.80
CA ASP A 56 0.20 -4.09 21.72
C ASP A 56 -0.40 -4.09 23.12
N HIS A 57 -0.72 -2.91 23.65
CA HIS A 57 -1.34 -2.73 24.96
C HIS A 57 -2.67 -3.49 25.07
N ILE A 58 -3.57 -3.32 24.10
CA ILE A 58 -4.88 -4.00 24.09
C ILE A 58 -4.70 -5.52 23.98
N CYS A 59 -3.71 -6.01 23.22
CA CYS A 59 -3.36 -7.42 23.15
C CYS A 59 -2.96 -7.99 24.53
N GLU A 60 -2.18 -7.24 25.32
CA GLU A 60 -1.84 -7.64 26.69
C GLU A 60 -3.05 -7.62 27.62
N CYS A 61 -3.92 -6.61 27.50
CA CYS A 61 -5.17 -6.58 28.26
C CYS A 61 -6.09 -7.77 27.94
N LEU A 62 -6.15 -8.20 26.67
CA LEU A 62 -6.85 -9.42 26.29
C LEU A 62 -6.24 -10.66 26.97
N LYS A 63 -4.91 -10.79 27.02
CA LYS A 63 -4.26 -11.90 27.73
C LYS A 63 -4.52 -11.92 29.23
N GLN A 64 -4.65 -10.75 29.85
CA GLN A 64 -4.95 -10.65 31.29
C GLN A 64 -6.42 -10.95 31.63
N THR A 65 -7.34 -10.87 30.67
CA THR A 65 -8.79 -10.93 30.92
C THR A 65 -9.49 -12.11 30.25
N LEU A 66 -8.81 -12.83 29.35
CA LEU A 66 -9.27 -14.09 28.76
C LEU A 66 -8.71 -15.29 29.55
N PRO A 67 -9.27 -16.50 29.33
CA PRO A 67 -8.71 -17.73 29.88
C PRO A 67 -7.21 -17.90 29.54
N ASP A 68 -6.47 -18.54 30.46
CA ASP A 68 -5.02 -18.65 30.31
C ASP A 68 -4.60 -19.52 29.13
N GLU A 69 -5.35 -20.59 28.88
CA GLU A 69 -5.12 -21.54 27.79
C GLU A 69 -5.49 -20.92 26.44
N PHE A 70 -4.48 -20.78 25.57
CA PHE A 70 -4.65 -20.18 24.24
C PHE A 70 -5.80 -20.79 23.42
N PRO A 71 -5.97 -22.13 23.34
CA PRO A 71 -7.06 -22.74 22.59
C PRO A 71 -8.46 -22.32 23.04
N GLU A 72 -8.64 -21.99 24.33
CA GLU A 72 -9.90 -21.48 24.84
C GLU A 72 -10.08 -20.00 24.50
N ALA A 73 -9.08 -19.19 24.82
CA ALA A 73 -9.09 -17.75 24.56
C ALA A 73 -9.34 -17.42 23.08
N VAL A 74 -8.66 -18.12 22.16
CA VAL A 74 -8.81 -17.87 20.72
C VAL A 74 -10.19 -18.27 20.19
N ARG A 75 -10.81 -19.32 20.74
CA ARG A 75 -12.17 -19.73 20.35
C ARG A 75 -13.19 -18.68 20.76
N ILE A 76 -13.04 -18.10 21.95
CA ILE A 76 -13.88 -17.00 22.42
C ILE A 76 -13.71 -15.78 21.50
N LEU A 77 -12.46 -15.39 21.19
CA LEU A 77 -12.20 -14.26 20.30
C LEU A 77 -12.81 -14.45 18.91
N VAL A 78 -12.70 -15.65 18.33
CA VAL A 78 -13.30 -15.96 17.02
C VAL A 78 -14.82 -15.93 17.07
N ALA A 79 -15.44 -16.48 18.14
CA ALA A 79 -16.88 -16.42 18.33
C ALA A 79 -17.41 -14.98 18.51
N ALA A 80 -16.59 -14.11 19.10
CA ALA A 80 -16.93 -12.71 19.36
C ALA A 80 -16.75 -11.77 18.14
N LEU A 81 -16.32 -12.29 16.98
CA LEU A 81 -16.21 -11.51 15.74
C LEU A 81 -17.60 -11.16 15.21
N ASP A 82 -17.74 -9.93 14.69
CA ASP A 82 -18.93 -9.53 13.92
C ASP A 82 -18.96 -10.24 12.55
N ASP A 83 -19.93 -9.94 11.70
CA ASP A 83 -20.00 -10.48 10.35
C ASP A 83 -18.79 -10.07 9.47
N PRO A 84 -18.43 -10.86 8.44
CA PRO A 84 -17.39 -10.48 7.49
C PRO A 84 -17.70 -9.12 6.82
N LEU A 85 -16.67 -8.32 6.54
CA LEU A 85 -16.86 -7.06 5.83
C LEU A 85 -17.35 -7.30 4.39
N PRO A 86 -18.43 -6.63 3.94
CA PRO A 86 -19.01 -6.86 2.64
C PRO A 86 -18.19 -6.25 1.48
N ASP A 87 -17.53 -5.11 1.72
CA ASP A 87 -16.75 -4.37 0.71
C ASP A 87 -15.27 -4.27 1.12
N PRO A 88 -14.33 -4.77 0.30
CA PRO A 88 -12.91 -4.76 0.60
C PRO A 88 -12.23 -3.38 0.54
N GLY A 89 -12.91 -2.35 0.04
CA GLY A 89 -12.35 -1.01 -0.11
C GLY A 89 -12.73 -0.02 0.99
N LYS A 90 -13.66 -0.41 1.88
CA LYS A 90 -14.25 0.46 2.89
C LYS A 90 -14.20 -0.22 4.25
N THR A 91 -12.98 -0.40 4.75
CA THR A 91 -12.78 -0.75 6.16
C THR A 91 -13.34 0.38 7.01
N ASP A 92 -14.32 0.07 7.86
CA ASP A 92 -14.74 0.99 8.90
C ASP A 92 -13.58 1.19 9.89
N TRP A 93 -13.40 2.41 10.40
CA TRP A 93 -12.35 2.70 11.37
C TRP A 93 -12.44 1.81 12.61
N ASP A 94 -13.64 1.36 12.95
CA ASP A 94 -13.88 0.43 14.06
C ASP A 94 -13.29 -0.97 13.81
N SER A 95 -13.14 -1.38 12.54
CA SER A 95 -12.56 -2.68 12.18
C SER A 95 -11.10 -2.84 12.63
N PHE A 96 -10.40 -1.72 12.92
CA PHE A 96 -9.05 -1.75 13.48
C PHE A 96 -8.98 -2.50 14.82
N ILE A 97 -10.10 -2.67 15.53
CA ILE A 97 -10.17 -3.47 16.76
C ILE A 97 -9.82 -4.95 16.58
N VAL A 98 -9.79 -5.45 15.35
CA VAL A 98 -9.33 -6.79 15.03
C VAL A 98 -7.80 -6.90 15.09
N MET A 99 -7.07 -5.79 14.90
CA MET A 99 -5.59 -5.76 14.95
C MET A 99 -4.99 -6.29 16.27
N PRO A 100 -5.44 -5.87 17.47
CA PRO A 100 -4.95 -6.47 18.71
C PRO A 100 -5.31 -7.95 18.85
N GLN A 101 -6.39 -8.42 18.21
CA GLN A 101 -6.81 -9.83 18.25
C GLN A 101 -5.94 -10.70 17.33
N THR A 102 -5.61 -10.26 16.12
CA THR A 102 -4.67 -10.98 15.25
C THR A 102 -3.26 -11.00 15.86
N ARG A 103 -2.89 -9.92 16.55
CA ARG A 103 -1.65 -9.85 17.33
C ARG A 103 -1.63 -10.83 18.50
N PHE A 104 -2.74 -10.97 19.22
CA PHE A 104 -2.90 -11.98 20.26
C PHE A 104 -2.63 -13.39 19.71
N VAL A 105 -3.18 -13.71 18.53
CA VAL A 105 -2.94 -14.98 17.84
C VAL A 105 -1.47 -15.18 17.49
N ALA A 106 -0.80 -14.18 16.91
CA ALA A 106 0.63 -14.27 16.59
C ALA A 106 1.53 -14.38 17.83
N ARG A 107 1.20 -13.69 18.92
CA ARG A 107 2.01 -13.67 20.14
C ARG A 107 1.87 -14.97 20.94
N TYR A 108 0.63 -15.40 21.18
CA TYR A 108 0.33 -16.49 22.10
C TYR A 108 0.00 -17.82 21.43
N GLY A 109 -0.25 -17.82 20.11
CA GLY A 109 -0.67 -19.01 19.35
C GLY A 109 0.43 -19.77 18.63
N GLN A 110 1.71 -19.46 18.87
CA GLN A 110 2.84 -20.05 18.13
C GLN A 110 2.92 -21.58 18.29
N GLY A 111 2.55 -22.11 19.46
CA GLY A 111 2.46 -23.55 19.72
C GLY A 111 1.20 -24.25 19.18
N HIS A 112 0.26 -23.49 18.61
CA HIS A 112 -1.07 -23.98 18.20
C HIS A 112 -1.37 -23.62 16.74
N TYR A 113 -0.48 -24.02 15.82
CA TYR A 113 -0.51 -23.61 14.40
C TYR A 113 -1.91 -23.67 13.76
N ASP A 114 -2.61 -24.80 13.85
CA ASP A 114 -3.89 -24.99 13.16
C ASP A 114 -4.99 -24.06 13.70
N LEU A 115 -5.06 -23.90 15.02
CA LEU A 115 -6.02 -22.99 15.67
C LEU A 115 -5.70 -21.54 15.31
N SER A 116 -4.42 -21.18 15.33
CA SER A 116 -3.96 -19.83 15.00
C SER A 116 -4.28 -19.48 13.55
N MET A 117 -3.97 -20.36 12.59
CA MET A 117 -4.25 -20.14 11.19
C MET A 117 -5.76 -20.08 10.90
N ALA A 118 -6.57 -20.91 11.57
CA ALA A 118 -8.02 -20.84 11.48
C ALA A 118 -8.58 -19.51 12.05
N ALA A 119 -8.01 -19.01 13.16
CA ALA A 119 -8.40 -17.73 13.73
C ALA A 119 -8.03 -16.56 12.81
N LEU A 120 -6.79 -16.52 12.29
CA LEU A 120 -6.36 -15.49 11.34
C LEU A 120 -7.21 -15.48 10.06
N TYR A 121 -7.65 -16.66 9.58
CA TYR A 121 -8.59 -16.79 8.48
C TYR A 121 -9.95 -16.12 8.76
N GLN A 122 -10.47 -16.23 9.98
CA GLN A 122 -11.73 -15.57 10.36
C GLN A 122 -11.54 -14.06 10.54
N MET A 123 -10.48 -13.67 11.26
CA MET A 123 -10.17 -12.28 11.59
C MET A 123 -9.84 -11.45 10.34
N THR A 124 -9.11 -12.00 9.37
CA THR A 124 -8.75 -11.25 8.16
C THR A 124 -9.97 -10.82 7.34
N GLN A 125 -11.11 -11.47 7.51
CA GLN A 125 -12.35 -11.12 6.82
C GLN A 125 -13.09 -9.95 7.46
N ARG A 126 -12.69 -9.52 8.67
CA ARG A 126 -13.24 -8.35 9.38
C ARG A 126 -12.31 -7.15 9.32
N PHE A 127 -11.04 -7.37 9.00
CA PHE A 127 -10.02 -6.33 8.85
C PHE A 127 -8.86 -6.83 7.98
N THR A 128 -7.79 -7.32 8.61
CA THR A 128 -6.63 -7.92 7.96
C THR A 128 -5.79 -8.66 8.99
N ALA A 129 -5.21 -9.80 8.60
CA ALA A 129 -4.19 -10.52 9.37
C ALA A 129 -2.78 -10.41 8.74
N GLU A 130 -2.57 -9.44 7.84
CA GLU A 130 -1.36 -9.35 6.99
C GLU A 130 -0.02 -9.28 7.76
N ASN A 131 -0.03 -8.63 8.93
CA ASN A 131 1.16 -8.54 9.77
C ASN A 131 1.41 -9.84 10.52
N ASP A 132 0.35 -10.37 11.16
CA ASP A 132 0.45 -11.45 12.14
C ASP A 132 0.55 -12.84 11.48
N LEU A 133 0.08 -12.98 10.23
CA LEU A 133 0.36 -14.14 9.38
C LEU A 133 1.87 -14.40 9.23
N ARG A 134 2.68 -13.34 9.24
CA ARG A 134 4.13 -13.41 8.97
C ARG A 134 4.87 -14.18 10.05
N THR A 135 4.39 -14.15 11.30
CA THR A 135 4.91 -14.98 12.38
C THR A 135 4.89 -16.47 11.98
N PHE A 136 3.78 -16.93 11.39
CA PHE A 136 3.63 -18.34 11.00
C PHE A 136 4.41 -18.69 9.73
N ILE A 137 4.66 -17.73 8.83
CA ILE A 137 5.58 -17.91 7.70
C ILE A 137 7.01 -18.19 8.20
N GLU A 138 7.46 -17.51 9.24
CA GLU A 138 8.80 -17.71 9.81
C GLU A 138 8.88 -18.98 10.67
N LEU A 139 7.82 -19.30 11.42
CA LEU A 139 7.78 -20.48 12.30
C LEU A 139 7.68 -21.81 11.54
N ASP A 140 6.77 -21.91 10.56
CA ASP A 140 6.56 -23.13 9.76
C ASP A 140 6.30 -22.76 8.30
N TYR A 141 7.39 -22.43 7.62
CA TYR A 141 7.38 -21.94 6.25
C TYR A 141 6.67 -22.89 5.28
N GLN A 142 7.04 -24.18 5.28
CA GLN A 142 6.54 -25.12 4.27
C GLN A 142 5.05 -25.35 4.45
N ARG A 143 4.59 -25.54 5.69
CA ARG A 143 3.17 -25.70 5.99
C ARG A 143 2.38 -24.45 5.64
N THR A 144 2.91 -23.28 5.96
CA THR A 144 2.24 -22.00 5.69
C THR A 144 2.14 -21.71 4.21
N MET A 145 3.21 -21.88 3.43
CA MET A 145 3.16 -21.67 1.98
C MET A 145 2.16 -22.61 1.29
N LYS A 146 2.10 -23.89 1.72
CA LYS A 146 1.10 -24.85 1.22
C LYS A 146 -0.33 -24.44 1.56
N LEU A 147 -0.57 -23.90 2.75
CA LEU A 147 -1.88 -23.37 3.14
C LEU A 147 -2.24 -22.12 2.32
N LEU A 148 -1.29 -21.21 2.10
CA LEU A 148 -1.49 -20.01 1.29
C LEU A 148 -1.81 -20.32 -0.18
N GLN A 149 -1.24 -21.38 -0.75
CA GLN A 149 -1.63 -21.86 -2.09
C GLN A 149 -3.10 -22.28 -2.15
N LYS A 150 -3.66 -22.85 -1.08
CA LYS A 150 -5.09 -23.15 -0.97
C LYS A 150 -5.91 -21.86 -0.83
N TRP A 151 -5.50 -20.99 0.08
CA TRP A 151 -6.17 -19.71 0.34
C TRP A 151 -6.15 -18.75 -0.86
N ALA A 152 -5.20 -18.90 -1.79
CA ALA A 152 -5.19 -18.12 -3.03
C ALA A 152 -6.42 -18.40 -3.92
N LYS A 153 -7.11 -19.52 -3.69
CA LYS A 153 -8.33 -19.93 -4.41
C LYS A 153 -9.60 -19.82 -3.56
N ASP A 154 -9.50 -19.20 -2.39
CA ASP A 154 -10.60 -19.09 -1.45
C ASP A 154 -11.75 -18.25 -2.02
N PRO A 155 -13.03 -18.58 -1.74
CA PRO A 155 -14.16 -17.73 -2.17
C PRO A 155 -14.09 -16.30 -1.61
N SER A 156 -13.51 -16.10 -0.43
CA SER A 156 -13.38 -14.80 0.21
C SER A 156 -12.23 -13.99 -0.38
N HIS A 157 -12.55 -12.82 -0.95
CA HIS A 157 -11.53 -11.92 -1.48
C HIS A 157 -10.59 -11.37 -0.38
N HIS A 158 -11.04 -11.33 0.88
CA HIS A 158 -10.20 -10.92 2.01
C HIS A 158 -9.09 -11.94 2.27
N VAL A 159 -9.42 -13.23 2.19
CA VAL A 159 -8.47 -14.33 2.34
C VAL A 159 -7.51 -14.38 1.16
N ARG A 160 -8.01 -14.26 -0.08
CA ARG A 160 -7.13 -14.17 -1.26
C ARG A 160 -6.20 -12.96 -1.21
N ARG A 161 -6.70 -11.81 -0.74
CA ARG A 161 -5.85 -10.63 -0.53
C ARG A 161 -4.82 -10.87 0.56
N LEU A 162 -5.16 -11.54 1.67
CA LEU A 162 -4.21 -11.88 2.73
C LEU A 162 -3.02 -12.67 2.19
N VAL A 163 -3.25 -13.61 1.26
CA VAL A 163 -2.16 -14.35 0.60
C VAL A 163 -1.18 -13.42 -0.08
N SER A 164 -1.66 -12.48 -0.90
CA SER A 164 -0.80 -11.52 -1.58
C SER A 164 -0.16 -10.52 -0.60
N GLU A 165 -0.92 -9.99 0.37
CA GLU A 165 -0.44 -8.91 1.23
C GLU A 165 0.51 -9.42 2.32
N GLY A 166 0.16 -10.53 2.98
CA GLY A 166 0.96 -11.13 4.05
C GLY A 166 2.31 -11.64 3.57
N THR A 167 2.43 -11.97 2.28
CA THR A 167 3.69 -12.41 1.66
C THR A 167 4.51 -11.27 1.05
N ARG A 168 4.11 -10.00 1.23
CA ARG A 168 4.91 -8.85 0.76
C ARG A 168 6.27 -8.83 1.43
N CYS A 169 7.34 -8.82 0.64
CA CYS A 169 8.71 -8.76 1.15
C CYS A 169 9.00 -7.45 1.90
N ARG A 170 8.28 -6.36 1.59
CA ARG A 170 8.44 -5.01 2.18
C ARG A 170 7.09 -4.37 2.55
N LEU A 171 6.27 -5.12 3.31
CA LEU A 171 5.01 -4.59 3.84
C LEU A 171 5.24 -3.30 4.65
N PRO A 172 4.48 -2.21 4.41
CA PRO A 172 4.67 -0.95 5.12
C PRO A 172 4.48 -1.10 6.64
N MET A 173 5.24 -0.33 7.41
CA MET A 173 5.14 -0.28 8.88
C MET A 173 5.32 -1.65 9.57
N THR A 174 5.89 -2.62 8.86
CA THR A 174 6.11 -4.01 9.30
C THR A 174 7.53 -4.45 8.95
N GLY A 175 8.04 -5.48 9.63
CA GLY A 175 9.32 -6.11 9.31
C GLY A 175 9.37 -6.69 7.89
N ARG A 176 10.57 -6.79 7.32
CA ARG A 176 10.80 -7.42 6.00
C ARG A 176 10.88 -8.94 6.16
N ILE A 177 10.34 -9.70 5.20
CA ILE A 177 10.63 -11.14 5.10
C ILE A 177 11.85 -11.27 4.20
N ARG A 178 13.02 -11.50 4.82
CA ARG A 178 14.31 -11.47 4.13
C ARG A 178 14.38 -12.54 3.03
N ARG A 179 13.85 -13.73 3.30
CA ARG A 179 13.72 -14.84 2.33
C ARG A 179 13.07 -14.42 1.01
N PHE A 180 11.99 -13.63 1.06
CA PHE A 180 11.29 -13.18 -0.15
C PHE A 180 11.96 -12.00 -0.85
N ILE A 181 12.92 -11.33 -0.18
CA ILE A 181 13.82 -10.37 -0.82
C ILE A 181 14.92 -11.13 -1.56
N GLU A 182 15.45 -12.21 -0.97
CA GLU A 182 16.52 -13.01 -1.56
C GLU A 182 16.03 -13.88 -2.71
N ASP A 183 14.86 -14.50 -2.57
CA ASP A 183 14.20 -15.27 -3.62
C ASP A 183 12.68 -15.00 -3.66
N PRO A 184 12.19 -14.24 -4.66
CA PRO A 184 10.76 -13.95 -4.79
C PRO A 184 9.96 -15.08 -5.46
N ARG A 185 10.60 -16.14 -5.99
CA ARG A 185 9.90 -17.19 -6.77
C ARG A 185 8.74 -17.87 -6.01
N PRO A 186 8.86 -18.22 -4.72
CA PRO A 186 7.73 -18.78 -3.97
C PRO A 186 6.54 -17.81 -3.84
N VAL A 187 6.81 -16.51 -3.83
CA VAL A 187 5.74 -15.49 -3.84
C VAL A 187 5.10 -15.43 -5.22
N PHE A 188 5.89 -15.49 -6.30
CA PHE A 188 5.34 -15.51 -7.67
C PHE A 188 4.38 -16.67 -7.91
N GLU A 189 4.63 -17.86 -7.35
CA GLU A 189 3.70 -18.99 -7.43
C GLU A 189 2.32 -18.66 -6.86
N LEU A 190 2.27 -17.93 -5.74
CA LEU A 190 1.01 -17.47 -5.15
C LEU A 190 0.36 -16.37 -5.99
N LEU A 191 1.15 -15.40 -6.46
CA LEU A 191 0.64 -14.28 -7.25
C LEU A 191 0.15 -14.72 -8.63
N GLU A 192 0.70 -15.80 -9.19
CA GLU A 192 0.24 -16.43 -10.43
C GLU A 192 -1.23 -16.84 -10.35
N LEU A 193 -1.66 -17.37 -9.20
CA LEU A 193 -3.05 -17.75 -8.93
C LEU A 193 -4.00 -16.55 -8.81
N LEU A 194 -3.46 -15.36 -8.52
CA LEU A 194 -4.21 -14.14 -8.21
C LEU A 194 -4.14 -13.07 -9.32
N LYS A 195 -3.37 -13.30 -10.39
CA LYS A 195 -3.10 -12.30 -11.43
C LYS A 195 -4.34 -11.84 -12.20
N ASP A 196 -5.35 -12.70 -12.27
CA ASP A 196 -6.63 -12.47 -12.95
C ASP A 196 -7.81 -12.43 -11.95
N ASP A 197 -7.56 -12.16 -10.67
CA ASP A 197 -8.59 -12.11 -9.63
C ASP A 197 -9.69 -11.07 -9.96
N GLY A 198 -10.97 -11.43 -9.79
CA GLY A 198 -12.09 -10.52 -10.04
C GLY A 198 -12.18 -9.31 -9.11
N SER A 199 -11.55 -9.35 -7.93
CA SER A 199 -11.55 -8.26 -6.96
C SER A 199 -10.41 -7.26 -7.18
N LEU A 200 -10.74 -5.98 -7.40
CA LEU A 200 -9.76 -4.90 -7.51
C LEU A 200 -8.89 -4.78 -6.24
N TYR A 201 -9.44 -5.11 -5.08
CA TYR A 201 -8.70 -5.12 -3.81
C TYR A 201 -7.55 -6.12 -3.82
N VAL A 202 -7.82 -7.35 -4.30
CA VAL A 202 -6.80 -8.39 -4.47
C VAL A 202 -5.79 -7.96 -5.53
N ARG A 203 -6.23 -7.53 -6.72
CA ARG A 203 -5.33 -7.08 -7.80
C ARG A 203 -4.41 -5.93 -7.36
N ARG A 204 -4.92 -5.01 -6.53
CA ARG A 204 -4.13 -3.91 -5.98
C ARG A 204 -3.06 -4.41 -5.01
N SER A 205 -3.38 -5.40 -4.17
CA SER A 205 -2.39 -6.07 -3.31
C SER A 205 -1.31 -6.76 -4.15
N VAL A 206 -1.70 -7.53 -5.17
CA VAL A 206 -0.75 -8.23 -6.06
C VAL A 206 0.21 -7.23 -6.70
N ALA A 207 -0.32 -6.13 -7.23
CA ALA A 207 0.49 -5.07 -7.83
C ALA A 207 1.34 -4.28 -6.80
N ASN A 208 0.96 -4.26 -5.52
CA ASN A 208 1.81 -3.71 -4.46
C ASN A 208 2.95 -4.67 -4.10
N ASN A 209 2.67 -5.96 -4.02
CA ASN A 209 3.66 -7.00 -3.76
C ASN A 209 4.73 -7.03 -4.87
N LEU A 210 4.32 -7.09 -6.14
CA LEU A 210 5.25 -7.02 -7.28
C LEU A 210 6.08 -5.73 -7.29
N ASN A 211 5.49 -4.59 -6.93
CA ASN A 211 6.24 -3.33 -6.84
C ASN A 211 7.26 -3.34 -5.69
N ASP A 212 6.98 -4.05 -4.59
CA ASP A 212 7.98 -4.25 -3.54
C ASP A 212 9.13 -5.12 -4.01
N ILE A 213 8.83 -6.22 -4.71
CA ILE A 213 9.83 -7.12 -5.31
C ILE A 213 10.74 -6.34 -6.28
N SER A 214 10.18 -5.42 -7.09
CA SER A 214 10.95 -4.62 -8.06
C SER A 214 12.05 -3.73 -7.45
N LYS A 215 12.06 -3.55 -6.11
CA LYS A 215 13.08 -2.75 -5.42
C LYS A 215 14.42 -3.50 -5.29
N ASP A 216 14.38 -4.83 -5.25
CA ASP A 216 15.55 -5.70 -5.08
C ASP A 216 15.73 -6.66 -6.26
N ASN A 217 14.64 -7.12 -6.87
CA ASN A 217 14.62 -8.09 -7.98
C ASN A 217 13.85 -7.55 -9.19
N PRO A 218 14.30 -6.44 -9.80
CA PRO A 218 13.60 -5.81 -10.92
C PRO A 218 13.49 -6.72 -12.15
N ASP A 219 14.55 -7.46 -12.49
CA ASP A 219 14.57 -8.29 -13.69
C ASP A 219 13.64 -9.49 -13.58
N LEU A 220 13.68 -10.23 -12.46
CA LEU A 220 12.75 -11.35 -12.21
C LEU A 220 11.27 -10.90 -12.24
N MET A 221 10.98 -9.71 -11.71
CA MET A 221 9.63 -9.14 -11.75
C MET A 221 9.23 -8.74 -13.17
N LEU A 222 10.14 -8.17 -13.96
CA LEU A 222 9.88 -7.81 -15.36
C LEU A 222 9.69 -9.06 -16.24
N ASP A 223 10.50 -10.11 -16.05
CA ASP A 223 10.35 -11.38 -16.76
C ASP A 223 8.97 -12.00 -16.51
N LEU A 224 8.50 -11.99 -15.26
CA LEU A 224 7.16 -12.43 -14.90
C LEU A 224 6.08 -11.58 -15.60
N LEU A 225 6.20 -10.25 -15.55
CA LEU A 225 5.20 -9.38 -16.13
C LEU A 225 5.17 -9.39 -17.65
N GLU A 226 6.30 -9.66 -18.31
CA GLU A 226 6.35 -9.92 -19.75
C GLU A 226 5.53 -11.16 -20.11
N ARG A 227 5.68 -12.25 -19.36
CA ARG A 227 4.82 -13.44 -19.54
C ARG A 227 3.35 -13.12 -19.27
N TRP A 228 3.04 -12.38 -18.21
CA TRP A 228 1.66 -12.00 -17.90
C TRP A 228 1.07 -11.00 -18.90
N SER A 229 1.88 -10.28 -19.68
CA SER A 229 1.38 -9.31 -20.64
C SER A 229 0.74 -9.95 -21.88
N VAL A 230 1.14 -11.18 -22.21
CA VAL A 230 0.56 -11.98 -23.31
C VAL A 230 -0.91 -12.25 -22.99
N ASP A 231 -1.82 -11.96 -23.93
CA ASP A 231 -3.28 -12.16 -23.80
C ASP A 231 -3.92 -11.54 -22.54
N ALA A 232 -3.33 -10.48 -22.01
CA ALA A 232 -3.82 -9.84 -20.79
C ALA A 232 -5.14 -9.09 -21.01
N GLY A 233 -6.19 -9.42 -20.27
CA GLY A 233 -7.40 -8.60 -20.18
C GLY A 233 -7.15 -7.24 -19.52
N ASP A 234 -8.16 -6.35 -19.50
CA ASP A 234 -8.01 -4.99 -18.97
C ASP A 234 -7.59 -4.94 -17.51
N ASP A 235 -8.12 -5.85 -16.70
CA ASP A 235 -7.80 -5.97 -15.28
C ASP A 235 -6.34 -6.38 -15.04
N ARG A 236 -5.84 -7.38 -15.77
CA ARG A 236 -4.44 -7.78 -15.70
C ARG A 236 -3.52 -6.68 -16.24
N ARG A 237 -3.92 -5.99 -17.32
CA ARG A 237 -3.18 -4.81 -17.83
C ARG A 237 -3.13 -3.66 -16.80
N TRP A 238 -4.21 -3.44 -16.04
CA TRP A 238 -4.21 -2.46 -14.94
C TRP A 238 -3.24 -2.86 -13.84
N LEU A 239 -3.27 -4.13 -13.42
CA LEU A 239 -2.38 -4.70 -12.41
C LEU A 239 -0.91 -4.50 -12.81
N ILE A 240 -0.55 -4.91 -14.05
CA ILE A 240 0.80 -4.75 -14.63
C ILE A 240 1.26 -3.28 -14.53
N ARG A 241 0.45 -2.33 -15.01
CA ARG A 241 0.81 -0.90 -14.97
C ARG A 241 0.97 -0.38 -13.54
N HIS A 242 0.15 -0.84 -12.60
CA HIS A 242 0.25 -0.44 -11.20
C HIS A 242 1.53 -1.01 -10.58
N ALA A 243 1.87 -2.27 -10.87
CA ALA A 243 3.08 -2.94 -10.38
C ALA A 243 4.37 -2.27 -10.87
N LEU A 244 4.41 -1.79 -12.12
CA LEU A 244 5.58 -1.18 -12.75
C LEU A 244 5.88 0.26 -12.29
N ARG A 245 5.05 0.87 -11.44
CA ARG A 245 5.10 2.31 -11.12
C ARG A 245 6.45 2.81 -10.63
N THR A 246 7.21 1.99 -9.90
CA THR A 246 8.55 2.39 -9.43
C THR A 246 9.56 2.37 -10.58
N LEU A 247 9.54 1.33 -11.42
CA LEU A 247 10.46 1.20 -12.54
C LEU A 247 10.17 2.19 -13.67
N ILE A 248 8.90 2.50 -13.93
CA ILE A 248 8.49 3.59 -14.85
C ILE A 248 9.10 4.91 -14.38
N LYS A 249 8.98 5.23 -13.08
CA LYS A 249 9.60 6.42 -12.52
C LYS A 249 11.12 6.40 -12.60
N LYS A 250 11.76 5.23 -12.62
CA LYS A 250 13.21 5.12 -12.86
C LYS A 250 13.59 5.19 -14.36
N GLY A 251 12.62 5.35 -15.26
CA GLY A 251 12.87 5.37 -16.71
C GLY A 251 13.27 4.01 -17.29
N ASN A 252 12.96 2.91 -16.61
CA ASN A 252 13.33 1.57 -17.10
C ASN A 252 12.60 1.25 -18.42
N ALA A 253 13.36 0.93 -19.47
CA ALA A 253 12.83 0.72 -20.82
C ALA A 253 11.85 -0.46 -20.91
N ARG A 254 12.14 -1.60 -20.27
CA ARG A 254 11.25 -2.77 -20.24
C ARG A 254 9.92 -2.43 -19.57
N ALA A 255 9.98 -1.74 -18.43
CA ALA A 255 8.79 -1.29 -17.70
C ALA A 255 7.94 -0.29 -18.51
N LEU A 256 8.58 0.66 -19.21
CA LEU A 256 7.90 1.61 -20.08
C LEU A 256 7.20 0.89 -21.24
N LYS A 257 7.89 -0.06 -21.89
CA LYS A 257 7.31 -0.90 -22.96
C LYS A 257 6.10 -1.69 -22.46
N LEU A 258 6.19 -2.37 -21.31
CA LEU A 258 5.07 -3.10 -20.70
C LEU A 258 3.90 -2.21 -20.30
N ALA A 259 4.17 -0.95 -19.91
CA ALA A 259 3.13 0.04 -19.66
C ALA A 259 2.48 0.60 -20.94
N GLY A 260 2.93 0.11 -22.11
CA GLY A 260 2.43 0.46 -23.43
C GLY A 260 3.01 1.76 -23.97
N ALA A 261 4.21 2.17 -23.54
CA ALA A 261 4.94 3.26 -24.18
C ALA A 261 5.74 2.74 -25.38
N ASP A 262 5.75 3.53 -26.44
CA ASP A 262 6.62 3.29 -27.59
C ASP A 262 8.01 3.83 -27.27
N THR A 263 8.86 2.98 -26.70
CA THR A 263 10.20 3.37 -26.22
C THR A 263 11.15 3.83 -27.33
N THR A 264 10.86 3.51 -28.59
CA THR A 264 11.59 4.00 -29.77
C THR A 264 10.99 5.28 -30.35
N ALA A 265 9.79 5.68 -29.94
CA ALA A 265 9.14 6.88 -30.44
C ALA A 265 9.74 8.12 -29.77
N LYS A 266 10.27 9.02 -30.60
CA LYS A 266 10.76 10.33 -30.16
C LYS A 266 9.61 11.34 -30.10
N ALA A 267 9.77 12.31 -29.22
CA ALA A 267 8.93 13.50 -29.16
C ALA A 267 9.79 14.68 -28.73
N SER A 268 9.53 15.84 -29.32
CA SER A 268 10.11 17.11 -28.89
C SER A 268 9.18 17.81 -27.91
N LEU A 269 9.79 18.52 -26.97
CA LEU A 269 9.11 19.44 -26.09
C LEU A 269 9.42 20.87 -26.52
N SER A 270 8.37 21.67 -26.65
CA SER A 270 8.49 23.10 -26.92
C SER A 270 7.64 23.91 -25.94
N THR A 271 7.89 25.22 -25.90
CA THR A 271 7.19 26.17 -25.02
C THR A 271 7.13 25.75 -23.54
N LEU A 272 8.14 25.01 -23.07
CA LEU A 272 8.24 24.58 -21.68
C LEU A 272 8.47 25.80 -20.80
N ARG A 273 7.49 26.13 -19.95
CA ARG A 273 7.53 27.33 -19.10
C ARG A 273 6.79 27.16 -17.79
N MET A 274 7.26 27.88 -16.77
CA MET A 274 6.46 28.14 -15.57
C MET A 274 5.41 29.20 -15.91
N THR A 275 4.14 28.90 -15.64
CA THR A 275 3.05 29.89 -15.69
C THR A 275 3.04 30.74 -14.43
N THR A 276 3.54 30.20 -13.31
CA THR A 276 3.73 30.91 -12.03
C THR A 276 5.19 30.85 -11.61
N LYS A 277 5.89 31.99 -11.56
CA LYS A 277 7.33 32.04 -11.22
C LYS A 277 7.62 32.21 -9.72
N ARG A 278 6.66 32.69 -8.94
CA ARG A 278 6.74 32.87 -7.49
C ARG A 278 5.40 32.51 -6.87
N ILE A 279 5.40 31.71 -5.79
CA ILE A 279 4.21 31.30 -5.04
C ILE A 279 4.51 31.31 -3.54
N ASN A 280 3.50 31.52 -2.70
CA ASN A 280 3.58 31.37 -1.25
C ASN A 280 3.43 29.89 -0.84
N ILE A 281 3.82 29.52 0.38
CA ILE A 281 3.49 28.19 0.92
C ILE A 281 1.96 28.07 1.03
N GLY A 282 1.44 26.92 0.60
CA GLY A 282 0.00 26.66 0.50
C GLY A 282 -0.60 26.90 -0.89
N GLU A 283 0.06 27.68 -1.73
CA GLU A 283 -0.37 28.01 -3.10
C GLU A 283 0.03 26.93 -4.13
N THR A 284 -0.35 27.17 -5.39
CA THR A 284 -0.18 26.22 -6.49
C THR A 284 0.76 26.78 -7.56
N ALA A 285 1.86 26.06 -7.79
CA ALA A 285 2.74 26.28 -8.95
C ALA A 285 2.12 25.62 -10.18
N ARG A 286 2.16 26.31 -11.32
CA ARG A 286 1.67 25.84 -12.62
C ARG A 286 2.76 25.92 -13.68
N PHE A 287 2.81 24.92 -14.54
CA PHE A 287 3.72 24.88 -15.68
C PHE A 287 3.02 24.25 -16.88
N ALA A 288 3.51 24.60 -18.08
CA ALA A 288 2.95 24.14 -19.34
C ALA A 288 4.05 23.85 -20.34
N PHE A 289 3.78 22.94 -21.27
CA PHE A 289 4.64 22.61 -22.40
C PHE A 289 3.81 22.03 -23.53
N ARG A 290 4.31 22.13 -24.76
CA ARG A 290 3.79 21.37 -25.90
C ARG A 290 4.66 20.15 -26.12
N ILE A 291 4.01 19.00 -26.30
CA ILE A 291 4.65 17.76 -26.75
C ILE A 291 4.24 17.53 -28.20
N THR A 292 5.22 17.26 -29.07
CA THR A 292 4.99 16.97 -30.50
C THR A 292 5.57 15.61 -30.83
N SER A 293 4.76 14.75 -31.45
CA SER A 293 5.18 13.42 -31.90
C SER A 293 6.11 13.51 -33.10
N GLU A 294 7.31 12.93 -32.99
CA GLU A 294 8.25 12.75 -34.10
C GLU A 294 8.18 11.33 -34.69
N ALA A 295 7.25 10.51 -34.21
CA ALA A 295 7.07 9.15 -34.68
C ALA A 295 6.41 9.14 -36.06
N LYS A 296 6.80 8.17 -36.90
CA LYS A 296 6.18 7.92 -38.22
C LYS A 296 4.83 7.21 -38.14
N LYS A 297 4.44 6.73 -36.96
CA LYS A 297 3.18 6.03 -36.69
C LYS A 297 2.60 6.54 -35.37
N LYS A 298 1.32 6.25 -35.12
CA LYS A 298 0.66 6.49 -33.84
C LYS A 298 1.51 5.90 -32.70
N ALA A 299 1.83 6.72 -31.71
CA ALA A 299 2.71 6.35 -30.62
C ALA A 299 2.15 6.79 -29.26
N THR A 300 2.42 6.01 -28.23
CA THR A 300 2.08 6.32 -26.85
C THR A 300 3.31 6.78 -26.08
N TYR A 301 3.15 7.90 -25.39
CA TYR A 301 4.15 8.56 -24.56
C TYR A 301 3.70 8.53 -23.09
N ILE A 302 4.61 8.14 -22.20
CA ILE A 302 4.44 8.28 -20.76
C ILE A 302 5.19 9.54 -20.34
N VAL A 303 4.44 10.50 -19.80
CA VAL A 303 4.96 11.78 -19.36
C VAL A 303 4.91 11.85 -17.84
N ASP A 304 6.07 12.12 -17.25
CA ASP A 304 6.29 12.34 -15.82
C ASP A 304 6.98 13.70 -15.63
N TYR A 305 7.11 14.14 -14.39
CA TYR A 305 7.98 15.28 -14.06
C TYR A 305 8.67 15.09 -12.72
N ASP A 306 9.90 15.55 -12.62
CA ASP A 306 10.61 15.71 -11.36
C ASP A 306 10.37 17.11 -10.81
N LEU A 307 9.98 17.19 -9.55
CA LEU A 307 10.05 18.43 -8.77
C LEU A 307 11.24 18.33 -7.83
N PHE A 308 12.20 19.22 -8.03
CA PHE A 308 13.41 19.35 -7.23
C PHE A 308 13.08 20.24 -6.03
N PHE A 309 12.85 19.57 -4.89
CA PHE A 309 12.57 20.25 -3.63
C PHE A 309 13.85 20.80 -3.02
N LYS A 310 13.81 22.08 -2.62
CA LYS A 310 14.81 22.62 -1.71
C LYS A 310 14.69 21.92 -0.35
N LYS A 311 15.83 21.52 0.20
CA LYS A 311 15.95 20.94 1.53
C LYS A 311 16.47 21.98 2.52
N LYS A 312 16.44 21.64 3.81
CA LYS A 312 16.93 22.52 4.89
C LYS A 312 18.38 22.97 4.67
N ASP A 313 19.21 22.09 4.12
CA ASP A 313 20.62 22.32 3.78
C ASP A 313 20.82 23.13 2.47
N GLY A 314 19.74 23.57 1.82
CA GLY A 314 19.76 24.28 0.55
C GLY A 314 19.89 23.39 -0.69
N SER A 315 20.12 22.09 -0.54
CA SER A 315 20.23 21.17 -1.68
C SER A 315 18.89 20.96 -2.37
N LEU A 316 18.94 20.67 -3.68
CA LEU A 316 17.79 20.31 -4.50
C LEU A 316 17.71 18.80 -4.66
N LYS A 317 16.62 18.18 -4.19
CA LYS A 317 16.40 16.74 -4.31
C LYS A 317 15.17 16.45 -5.18
N PRO A 318 15.31 15.64 -6.26
CA PRO A 318 14.20 15.33 -7.15
C PRO A 318 13.18 14.43 -6.46
N LYS A 319 11.91 14.63 -6.83
CA LYS A 319 10.83 13.69 -6.58
C LYS A 319 10.01 13.55 -7.85
N ARG A 320 9.93 12.33 -8.38
CA ARG A 320 9.14 12.04 -9.58
C ARG A 320 7.65 11.89 -9.32
N PHE A 321 6.87 12.65 -10.07
CA PHE A 321 5.43 12.64 -10.13
C PHE A 321 4.97 12.11 -11.48
N LYS A 322 3.89 11.33 -11.47
CA LYS A 322 3.22 10.92 -12.71
C LYS A 322 2.43 12.11 -13.24
N LEU A 323 2.51 12.37 -14.54
CA LEU A 323 1.72 13.42 -15.17
C LEU A 323 0.61 12.84 -16.04
N ARG A 324 0.96 12.23 -17.18
CA ARG A 324 -0.05 11.78 -18.15
C ARG A 324 0.49 10.70 -19.08
N ARG A 325 -0.40 9.79 -19.51
CA ARG A 325 -0.19 8.94 -20.67
C ARG A 325 -0.90 9.57 -21.87
N LEU A 326 -0.18 9.76 -22.97
CA LEU A 326 -0.68 10.41 -24.18
C LEU A 326 -0.49 9.48 -25.36
N THR A 327 -1.48 9.38 -26.24
CA THR A 327 -1.32 8.72 -27.53
C THR A 327 -1.50 9.78 -28.61
N LEU A 328 -0.50 9.93 -29.47
CA LEU A 328 -0.40 10.99 -30.47
C LEU A 328 -0.24 10.37 -31.87
N GLN A 329 -0.85 10.99 -32.87
CA GLN A 329 -0.60 10.69 -34.28
C GLN A 329 0.75 11.26 -34.74
N PRO A 330 1.31 10.83 -35.89
CA PRO A 330 2.51 11.43 -36.46
C PRO A 330 2.37 12.95 -36.62
N GLY A 331 3.35 13.72 -36.11
CA GLY A 331 3.35 15.19 -36.16
C GLY A 331 2.32 15.88 -35.26
N GLU A 332 1.46 15.15 -34.55
CA GLU A 332 0.47 15.74 -33.65
C GLU A 332 1.17 16.46 -32.49
N SER A 333 0.73 17.69 -32.21
CA SER A 333 1.22 18.51 -31.10
C SER A 333 0.10 18.79 -30.10
N ARG A 334 0.36 18.55 -28.82
CA ARG A 334 -0.62 18.74 -27.74
C ARG A 334 -0.04 19.62 -26.63
N LEU A 335 -0.83 20.61 -26.20
CA LEU A 335 -0.52 21.39 -24.99
C LEU A 335 -0.82 20.54 -23.75
N VAL A 336 0.12 20.52 -22.81
CA VAL A 336 -0.02 19.88 -21.51
C VAL A 336 0.18 20.94 -20.44
N GLU A 337 -0.78 21.02 -19.53
CA GLU A 337 -0.73 21.88 -18.36
C GLU A 337 -0.73 21.01 -17.11
N ALA A 338 0.08 21.42 -16.14
CA ALA A 338 0.32 20.67 -14.93
C ALA A 338 0.47 21.62 -13.75
N GLN A 339 0.18 21.10 -12.55
CA GLN A 339 0.23 21.88 -11.33
C GLN A 339 0.72 21.07 -10.14
N PHE A 340 1.29 21.79 -9.17
CA PHE A 340 1.73 21.25 -7.90
C PHE A 340 1.38 22.23 -6.77
N ARG A 341 0.79 21.71 -5.68
CA ARG A 341 0.46 22.52 -4.51
C ARG A 341 1.57 22.44 -3.46
N ALA A 342 2.10 23.59 -3.07
CA ALA A 342 3.21 23.74 -2.13
C ALA A 342 2.74 23.66 -0.66
N VAL A 343 2.13 22.55 -0.27
CA VAL A 343 1.67 22.32 1.10
C VAL A 343 2.61 21.41 1.87
N HIS A 344 2.75 21.71 3.16
CA HIS A 344 3.33 20.78 4.13
C HIS A 344 2.50 19.50 4.19
N THR A 345 3.18 18.38 4.38
CA THR A 345 2.55 17.08 4.64
C THR A 345 3.33 16.40 5.76
N SER A 346 2.76 15.37 6.39
CA SER A 346 3.42 14.60 7.45
C SER A 346 4.81 14.07 7.06
N GLY A 347 5.03 13.77 5.76
CA GLY A 347 6.31 13.29 5.25
C GLY A 347 7.15 14.32 4.49
N ARG A 348 6.72 15.58 4.41
CA ARG A 348 7.42 16.61 3.62
C ARG A 348 7.13 18.02 4.13
N THR A 349 8.17 18.67 4.62
CA THR A 349 8.23 20.11 4.84
C THR A 349 8.62 20.82 3.54
N ILE A 350 7.92 21.91 3.23
CA ILE A 350 8.28 22.83 2.15
C ILE A 350 9.18 23.92 2.74
N TYR A 351 10.30 24.21 2.07
CA TYR A 351 11.25 25.24 2.50
C TYR A 351 11.20 26.40 1.51
N PRO A 352 11.16 27.67 1.96
CA PRO A 352 11.26 28.81 1.05
C PRO A 352 12.56 28.82 0.24
N GLY A 353 12.48 29.22 -1.02
CA GLY A 353 13.60 29.43 -1.95
C GLY A 353 13.37 28.83 -3.34
N ARG A 354 14.46 28.75 -4.11
CA ARG A 354 14.46 28.23 -5.48
C ARG A 354 14.10 26.75 -5.50
N HIS A 355 13.18 26.40 -6.38
CA HIS A 355 12.77 25.04 -6.74
C HIS A 355 12.90 24.85 -8.25
N GLU A 356 12.96 23.60 -8.72
CA GLU A 356 13.05 23.30 -10.14
C GLU A 356 12.09 22.21 -10.58
N ILE A 357 11.65 22.26 -11.83
CA ILE A 357 10.84 21.22 -12.50
C ILE A 357 11.58 20.74 -13.74
N GLU A 358 11.59 19.43 -13.97
CA GLU A 358 12.07 18.78 -15.19
C GLU A 358 10.99 17.82 -15.71
N VAL A 359 10.62 17.92 -16.99
CA VAL A 359 9.62 17.05 -17.60
C VAL A 359 10.33 15.85 -18.22
N HIS A 360 9.77 14.66 -18.06
CA HIS A 360 10.28 13.43 -18.65
C HIS A 360 9.28 12.86 -19.63
N VAL A 361 9.73 12.51 -20.84
CA VAL A 361 8.93 11.79 -21.85
C VAL A 361 9.60 10.46 -22.12
N ASN A 362 8.88 9.36 -21.89
CA ASN A 362 9.43 8.00 -21.98
C ASN A 362 10.75 7.83 -21.21
N GLY A 363 10.88 8.51 -20.06
CA GLY A 363 12.06 8.50 -19.20
C GLY A 363 13.15 9.52 -19.57
N ALA A 364 13.14 10.09 -20.78
CA ALA A 364 14.11 11.11 -21.20
C ALA A 364 13.73 12.50 -20.66
N GLY A 365 14.65 13.15 -19.95
CA GLY A 365 14.45 14.46 -19.34
C GLY A 365 14.54 15.64 -20.32
N SER A 366 13.85 16.72 -19.96
CA SER A 366 13.90 18.03 -20.62
C SER A 366 14.97 18.93 -19.99
N GLY A 367 15.04 20.19 -20.42
CA GLY A 367 15.66 21.24 -19.61
C GLY A 367 14.89 21.51 -18.31
N ARG A 368 15.56 22.13 -17.33
CA ARG A 368 14.96 22.49 -16.04
C ARG A 368 14.36 23.88 -16.05
N LEU A 369 13.21 24.01 -15.40
CA LEU A 369 12.53 25.28 -15.13
C LEU A 369 12.65 25.63 -13.66
N SER A 370 13.03 26.87 -13.33
CA SER A 370 13.08 27.34 -11.95
C SER A 370 11.85 28.15 -11.56
N PHE A 371 11.47 28.08 -10.29
CA PHE A 371 10.49 28.96 -9.66
C PHE A 371 10.84 29.18 -8.18
N GLN A 372 10.22 30.17 -7.56
CA GLN A 372 10.43 30.51 -6.16
C GLN A 372 9.21 30.12 -5.33
N ILE A 373 9.45 29.48 -4.20
CA ILE A 373 8.47 29.34 -3.12
C ILE A 373 8.90 30.33 -2.02
N VAL A 374 7.99 31.17 -1.56
CA VAL A 374 8.21 32.06 -0.42
C VAL A 374 7.26 31.67 0.71
N GLU A 375 7.43 32.28 1.89
CA GLU A 375 6.59 31.99 3.05
C GLU A 375 5.09 32.11 2.77
#